data_AF-G0QQQ9-F1
#
_entry.id   AF-G0QQQ9-F1
#
_cell.length_a   1.000
_cell.length_b   1.000
_cell.length_c   1.000
_cell.angle_alpha   90.00
_cell.angle_beta   90.00
_cell.angle_gamma   90.00
#
_symmetry.space_group_name_H-M   'P 1'
#
loop_
_entity.id
_entity.type
_entity.pdbx_description
1 polymer ?
#
loop_
_entity_poly.entity_id
_entity_poly.type
_entity_poly.pdbx_seq_one_letter_code
_entity_poly.pdbx_strand_id
1 'polypeptide(L)'
;MKLSSPSFEFNIPNSDQTSKKSEFFPITEFKTTQCQKKEPHDKKKCSFYHSHEDQRRCPLKYSYSINQCKNREKCEYKSTCLQVHNKVEQLYHPLRYRTKFCKSLKYGTLQLCEYGQYCSFAHSEQELVIPFIEKLPKNNIFYIYFYKTVWCPNTEQHERSECVYMHNVQDFRRDPKKIKLQNLQCQNWSKENITKYIEGGCQNLQECKQCHGWKEFDYHPLAYKTKPCLDQNCQQLNCYLYHNNNDRRIIS
;
A
#
# COMPACT_ATOMS: atom_id res chain seq x y z
N MET A 1 28.02 10.84 8.02
CA MET A 1 27.11 10.10 8.92
C MET A 1 25.99 9.51 8.08
N LYS A 2 25.72 8.21 8.25
CA LYS A 2 24.85 7.39 7.40
C LYS A 2 23.39 7.86 7.49
N LEU A 3 22.81 8.30 6.38
CA LEU A 3 21.35 8.51 6.26
C LEU A 3 20.78 7.31 5.51
N SER A 4 20.44 6.27 6.28
CA SER A 4 19.59 5.17 5.82
C SER A 4 18.23 5.75 5.44
N SER A 5 17.85 5.58 4.17
CA SER A 5 16.48 5.84 3.71
C SER A 5 15.52 4.99 4.55
N PRO A 6 14.39 5.53 5.05
CA PRO A 6 13.48 4.73 5.86
C PRO A 6 12.84 3.66 4.95
N SER A 7 13.36 2.45 5.09
CA SER A 7 12.75 1.21 4.67
C SER A 7 11.34 1.17 5.26
N PHE A 8 10.35 1.02 4.39
CA PHE A 8 9.05 0.54 4.82
C PHE A 8 9.25 -0.89 5.34
N GLU A 9 9.53 -1.04 6.63
CA GLU A 9 9.43 -2.33 7.32
C GLU A 9 7.94 -2.66 7.48
N PHE A 10 7.36 -3.18 6.40
CA PHE A 10 6.21 -4.05 6.55
C PHE A 10 6.75 -5.39 6.99
N ASN A 11 6.38 -5.81 8.20
CA ASN A 11 6.51 -7.19 8.64
C ASN A 11 5.99 -8.09 7.52
N ILE A 12 6.90 -8.85 6.92
CA ILE A 12 6.56 -10.03 6.13
C ILE A 12 5.71 -10.89 7.09
N PRO A 13 4.45 -11.22 6.76
CA PRO A 13 3.68 -12.12 7.60
C PRO A 13 4.51 -13.39 7.79
N ASN A 14 4.82 -13.71 9.05
CA ASN A 14 5.39 -15.00 9.40
C ASN A 14 4.49 -16.07 8.78
N SER A 15 5.13 -17.00 8.08
CA SER A 15 4.53 -18.20 7.53
C SER A 15 4.03 -19.09 8.68
N ASP A 16 2.87 -18.75 9.23
CA ASP A 16 2.09 -19.65 10.09
C ASP A 16 0.61 -19.29 9.99
N GLN A 17 0.06 -19.57 8.81
CA GLN A 17 -1.34 -19.96 8.67
C GLN A 17 -1.39 -21.20 7.78
N THR A 18 -1.70 -22.31 8.42
CA THR A 18 -1.72 -23.66 7.87
C THR A 18 -2.73 -23.82 6.74
N SER A 19 -2.28 -24.53 5.71
CA SER A 19 -3.02 -25.32 4.71
C SER A 19 -3.99 -24.60 3.77
N LYS A 20 -3.42 -24.02 2.70
CA LYS A 20 -3.70 -24.42 1.30
C LYS A 20 -2.46 -24.05 0.50
N LYS A 21 -1.63 -25.03 0.13
CA LYS A 21 -0.55 -24.83 -0.86
C LYS A 21 -1.21 -24.50 -2.19
N SER A 22 -1.38 -23.22 -2.48
CA SER A 22 -1.61 -22.78 -3.84
C SER A 22 -0.28 -22.89 -4.59
N GLU A 23 -0.33 -23.44 -5.79
CA GLU A 23 0.77 -23.57 -6.75
C GLU A 23 1.23 -22.19 -7.27
N PHE A 24 1.59 -21.28 -6.37
CA PHE A 24 2.13 -19.99 -6.77
C PHE A 24 3.62 -20.12 -7.04
N PHE A 25 4.00 -19.79 -8.27
CA PHE A 25 5.38 -19.59 -8.69
C PHE A 25 6.13 -18.70 -7.66
N PRO A 26 7.36 -19.07 -7.24
CA PRO A 26 8.11 -18.28 -6.27
C PRO A 26 8.50 -16.94 -6.87
N ILE A 27 7.79 -15.88 -6.48
CA ILE A 27 8.03 -14.54 -7.03
C ILE A 27 9.48 -14.05 -6.81
N THR A 28 10.19 -14.60 -5.84
CA THR A 28 11.62 -14.37 -5.60
C THR A 28 12.51 -14.73 -6.79
N GLU A 29 12.07 -15.63 -7.66
CA GLU A 29 12.81 -16.12 -8.84
C GLU A 29 12.31 -15.52 -10.16
N PHE A 30 11.23 -14.72 -10.14
CA PHE A 30 10.67 -14.16 -11.36
C PHE A 30 11.67 -13.21 -12.02
N LYS A 31 11.98 -13.50 -13.29
CA LYS A 31 12.88 -12.75 -14.17
C LYS A 31 14.30 -12.58 -13.61
N THR A 32 14.75 -13.46 -12.71
CA THR A 32 16.11 -13.40 -12.14
C THR A 32 17.15 -14.14 -12.97
N THR A 33 16.71 -15.07 -13.83
CA THR A 33 17.56 -15.93 -14.68
C THR A 33 17.17 -15.80 -16.16
N GLN A 34 18.15 -15.95 -17.05
CA GLN A 34 17.95 -15.76 -18.50
C GLN A 34 17.17 -16.93 -19.11
N CYS A 35 16.29 -16.62 -20.06
CA CYS A 35 15.52 -17.63 -20.76
C CYS A 35 16.42 -18.48 -21.68
N GLN A 36 16.33 -19.81 -21.54
CA GLN A 36 17.06 -20.78 -22.38
C GLN A 36 16.17 -21.43 -23.46
N LYS A 37 14.89 -21.06 -23.53
CA LYS A 37 13.96 -21.60 -24.54
C LYS A 37 14.37 -21.09 -25.93
N LYS A 38 14.62 -22.03 -26.84
CA LYS A 38 14.97 -21.72 -28.24
C LYS A 38 13.74 -21.37 -29.09
N GLU A 39 12.60 -21.99 -28.79
CA GLU A 39 11.36 -21.75 -29.53
C GLU A 39 10.76 -20.36 -29.27
N PRO A 40 10.20 -19.69 -30.30
CA PRO A 40 9.45 -18.46 -30.13
C PRO A 40 8.32 -18.62 -29.11
N HIS A 41 8.23 -17.70 -28.15
CA HIS A 41 7.20 -17.70 -27.12
C HIS A 41 6.93 -16.29 -26.62
N ASP A 42 5.79 -16.12 -25.94
CA ASP A 42 5.41 -14.86 -25.33
C ASP A 42 6.31 -14.54 -24.11
N LYS A 43 7.13 -13.49 -24.25
CA LYS A 43 8.06 -13.03 -23.21
C LYS A 43 7.34 -12.51 -21.95
N LYS A 44 6.10 -12.04 -22.08
CA LYS A 44 5.26 -11.58 -20.95
C LYS A 44 4.81 -12.74 -20.08
N LYS A 45 4.67 -13.94 -20.68
CA LYS A 45 4.25 -15.17 -20.02
C LYS A 45 5.42 -16.12 -19.73
N CYS A 46 6.63 -15.59 -19.67
CA CYS A 46 7.83 -16.35 -19.35
C CYS A 46 8.40 -15.89 -18.00
N SER A 47 8.71 -16.84 -17.12
CA SER A 47 9.33 -16.57 -15.82
C SER A 47 10.77 -16.11 -15.90
N PHE A 48 11.43 -16.29 -17.05
CA PHE A 48 12.84 -15.96 -17.29
C PHE A 48 12.99 -14.66 -18.07
N TYR A 49 14.06 -13.90 -17.83
CA TYR A 49 14.31 -12.64 -18.54
C TYR A 49 14.88 -12.89 -19.93
N HIS A 50 14.64 -11.95 -20.85
CA HIS A 50 15.10 -12.01 -22.24
C HIS A 50 16.08 -10.89 -22.59
N SER A 51 16.14 -9.82 -21.80
CA SER A 51 17.05 -8.70 -21.96
C SER A 51 17.31 -7.99 -20.62
N HIS A 52 18.18 -6.98 -20.60
CA HIS A 52 18.45 -6.22 -19.37
C HIS A 52 17.25 -5.37 -18.92
N GLU A 53 16.35 -5.02 -19.85
CA GLU A 53 15.14 -4.25 -19.58
C GLU A 53 14.08 -5.04 -18.81
N ASP A 54 14.09 -6.38 -18.89
CA ASP A 54 13.19 -7.25 -18.14
C ASP A 54 13.88 -8.11 -17.06
N GLN A 55 15.21 -8.01 -16.93
CA GLN A 55 15.97 -8.65 -15.86
C GLN A 55 15.64 -8.07 -14.49
N ARG A 56 15.35 -8.92 -13.52
CA ARG A 56 15.10 -8.53 -12.13
C ARG A 56 16.22 -9.02 -11.22
N ARG A 57 16.74 -8.14 -10.37
CA ARG A 57 17.63 -8.56 -9.27
C ARG A 57 16.84 -9.35 -8.23
N CYS A 58 17.42 -10.47 -7.79
CA CYS A 58 16.80 -11.31 -6.77
C CYS A 58 16.62 -10.52 -5.45
N PRO A 59 15.39 -10.38 -4.93
CA PRO A 59 15.12 -9.59 -3.72
C PRO A 59 15.71 -10.21 -2.45
N LEU A 60 16.05 -11.51 -2.48
CA LEU A 60 16.74 -12.18 -1.36
C LEU A 60 18.24 -11.86 -1.32
N LYS A 61 18.82 -11.44 -2.45
CA LYS A 61 20.25 -11.13 -2.58
C LYS A 61 20.52 -9.62 -2.57
N TYR A 62 19.61 -8.84 -3.13
CA TYR A 62 19.76 -7.40 -3.28
C TYR A 62 18.58 -6.66 -2.67
N SER A 63 18.86 -5.77 -1.71
CA SER A 63 17.87 -4.85 -1.16
C SER A 63 17.92 -3.54 -1.94
N TYR A 64 16.82 -3.19 -2.58
CA TYR A 64 16.67 -1.94 -3.34
C TYR A 64 15.28 -1.35 -3.08
N SER A 65 15.19 -0.02 -3.09
CA SER A 65 13.92 0.70 -2.92
C SER A 65 13.09 0.68 -4.20
N ILE A 66 11.78 0.90 -4.09
CA ILE A 66 10.82 1.04 -5.21
C ILE A 66 11.05 2.28 -6.09
N ASN A 67 11.95 3.18 -5.69
CA ASN A 67 12.24 4.42 -6.38
C ASN A 67 13.15 4.16 -7.57
N GLN A 68 12.83 4.79 -8.69
CA GLN A 68 13.58 4.58 -9.93
C GLN A 68 14.95 5.23 -9.88
N CYS A 69 15.97 4.49 -10.33
CA CYS A 69 17.31 5.03 -10.51
C CYS A 69 17.31 6.10 -11.60
N LYS A 70 17.78 7.31 -11.25
CA LYS A 70 17.90 8.43 -12.19
C LYS A 70 18.85 8.11 -13.35
N ASN A 71 19.93 7.36 -13.06
CA ASN A 71 20.99 7.03 -14.02
C ASN A 71 20.97 5.56 -14.43
N ARG A 72 19.79 4.92 -14.51
CA ARG A 72 19.66 3.46 -14.71
C ARG A 72 20.47 2.87 -15.88
N GLU A 73 20.63 3.61 -16.98
CA GLU A 73 21.34 3.15 -18.19
C GLU A 73 22.86 3.13 -18.01
N LYS A 74 23.39 4.04 -17.20
CA LYS A 74 24.82 4.19 -16.90
C LYS A 74 25.05 4.14 -15.39
N CYS A 75 24.33 3.25 -14.70
CA CYS A 75 24.37 3.18 -13.25
C CYS A 75 25.69 2.55 -12.82
N GLU A 76 26.57 3.36 -12.22
CA GLU A 76 27.89 2.92 -11.72
C GLU A 76 27.75 1.82 -10.66
N TYR A 77 26.67 1.88 -9.87
CA TYR A 77 26.39 0.90 -8.82
C TYR A 77 25.85 -0.44 -9.36
N LYS A 78 25.47 -0.55 -10.64
CA LYS A 78 25.04 -1.80 -11.30
C LYS A 78 24.12 -2.65 -10.39
N SER A 79 24.55 -3.85 -10.00
CA SER A 79 23.77 -4.77 -9.17
C SER A 79 23.57 -4.28 -7.73
N THR A 80 24.48 -3.48 -7.19
CA THR A 80 24.43 -2.95 -5.82
C THR A 80 23.66 -1.64 -5.69
N CYS A 81 23.04 -1.14 -6.77
CA CYS A 81 22.23 0.07 -6.70
C CYS A 81 21.02 -0.12 -5.77
N LEU A 82 20.75 0.86 -4.91
CA LEU A 82 19.64 0.82 -3.95
C LEU A 82 18.28 1.26 -4.54
N GLN A 83 18.19 1.36 -5.87
CA GLN A 83 17.01 1.86 -6.59
C GLN A 83 16.67 0.91 -7.74
N VAL A 84 15.39 0.84 -8.14
CA VAL A 84 14.99 -0.02 -9.27
C VAL A 84 15.53 0.50 -10.59
N HIS A 85 15.95 -0.43 -11.46
CA HIS A 85 16.50 -0.14 -12.78
C HIS A 85 15.48 -0.30 -13.91
N ASN A 86 14.43 -1.10 -13.73
CA ASN A 86 13.40 -1.27 -14.74
C ASN A 86 12.00 -1.48 -14.14
N LYS A 87 10.99 -1.56 -15.01
CA LYS A 87 9.59 -1.75 -14.61
C LYS A 87 9.36 -3.11 -13.94
N VAL A 88 10.10 -4.15 -14.32
CA VAL A 88 9.96 -5.48 -13.71
C VAL A 88 10.41 -5.42 -12.25
N GLU A 89 11.58 -4.85 -11.97
CA GLU A 89 12.01 -4.66 -10.58
C GLU A 89 11.02 -3.84 -9.76
N GLN A 90 10.41 -2.82 -10.37
CA GLN A 90 9.44 -1.96 -9.69
C GLN A 90 8.09 -2.64 -9.42
N LEU A 91 7.53 -3.33 -10.40
CA LEU A 91 6.20 -3.96 -10.32
C LEU A 91 6.22 -5.24 -9.48
N TYR A 92 7.33 -5.98 -9.54
CA TYR A 92 7.53 -7.22 -8.78
C TYR A 92 8.38 -7.00 -7.51
N HIS A 93 8.57 -5.75 -7.09
CA HIS A 93 9.12 -5.44 -5.77
C HIS A 93 8.16 -5.97 -4.70
N PRO A 94 8.64 -6.55 -3.57
CA PRO A 94 7.77 -7.07 -2.51
C PRO A 94 6.69 -6.08 -2.02
N LEU A 95 7.03 -4.79 -1.95
CA LEU A 95 6.10 -3.71 -1.58
C LEU A 95 5.10 -3.27 -2.67
N ARG A 96 5.17 -3.80 -3.89
CA ARG A 96 4.34 -3.41 -5.04
C ARG A 96 3.56 -4.58 -5.62
N TYR A 97 4.17 -5.76 -5.63
CA TYR A 97 3.59 -6.98 -6.19
C TYR A 97 2.24 -7.30 -5.54
N ARG A 98 1.20 -7.43 -6.36
CA ARG A 98 -0.18 -7.76 -5.97
C ARG A 98 -0.78 -6.87 -4.88
N THR A 99 -0.35 -5.61 -4.81
CA THR A 99 -0.95 -4.60 -3.92
C THR A 99 -2.17 -3.91 -4.54
N LYS A 100 -2.42 -4.12 -5.82
CA LYS A 100 -3.54 -3.54 -6.58
C LYS A 100 -4.21 -4.59 -7.44
N PHE A 101 -5.49 -4.40 -7.71
CA PHE A 101 -6.23 -5.26 -8.62
C PHE A 101 -5.80 -5.09 -10.08
N CYS A 102 -5.91 -6.16 -10.85
CA CYS A 102 -5.68 -6.12 -12.28
C CYS A 102 -6.87 -5.45 -12.97
N LYS A 103 -6.61 -4.63 -13.99
CA LYS A 103 -7.68 -4.04 -14.82
C LYS A 103 -8.56 -5.09 -15.49
N SER A 104 -8.00 -6.26 -15.80
CA SER A 104 -8.75 -7.37 -16.41
C SER A 104 -9.72 -8.05 -15.42
N LEU A 105 -9.62 -7.76 -14.11
CA LEU A 105 -10.50 -8.32 -13.08
C LEU A 105 -11.98 -8.03 -13.33
N LYS A 106 -12.31 -6.85 -13.87
CA LYS A 106 -13.70 -6.46 -14.17
C LYS A 106 -14.38 -7.37 -15.18
N TYR A 107 -13.60 -8.08 -16.00
CA TYR A 107 -14.10 -9.05 -16.98
C TYR A 107 -14.10 -10.48 -16.43
N GLY A 108 -13.84 -10.66 -15.13
CA GLY A 108 -14.00 -11.92 -14.41
C GLY A 108 -13.07 -13.06 -14.83
N THR A 109 -12.07 -12.82 -15.69
CA THR A 109 -11.29 -13.90 -16.30
C THR A 109 -9.80 -13.59 -16.39
N LEU A 110 -8.98 -14.46 -15.79
CA LEU A 110 -7.51 -14.47 -15.93
C LEU A 110 -7.06 -14.54 -17.39
N GLN A 111 -7.88 -15.17 -18.25
CA GLN A 111 -7.59 -15.39 -19.67
C GLN A 111 -7.48 -14.08 -20.47
N LEU A 112 -8.15 -13.01 -20.01
CA LEU A 112 -8.06 -11.68 -20.63
C LEU A 112 -6.88 -10.86 -20.11
N CYS A 113 -6.14 -11.36 -19.12
CA CYS A 113 -4.89 -10.73 -18.70
C CYS A 113 -3.75 -11.15 -19.63
N GLU A 114 -3.14 -10.19 -20.32
CA GLU A 114 -1.98 -10.46 -21.18
C GLU A 114 -0.79 -11.08 -20.43
N TYR A 115 -0.67 -10.85 -19.12
CA TYR A 115 0.38 -11.42 -18.26
C TYR A 115 -0.03 -12.76 -17.62
N GLY A 116 -1.31 -13.14 -17.68
CA GLY A 116 -1.84 -14.35 -17.06
C GLY A 116 -1.38 -14.53 -15.61
N GLN A 117 -0.91 -15.73 -15.27
CA GLN A 117 -0.42 -16.06 -13.92
C GLN A 117 0.76 -15.21 -13.43
N TYR A 118 1.52 -14.60 -14.36
CA TYR A 118 2.67 -13.78 -14.04
C TYR A 118 2.30 -12.31 -13.82
N CYS A 119 1.03 -11.93 -13.89
CA CYS A 119 0.63 -10.55 -13.63
C CYS A 119 1.13 -10.06 -12.26
N SER A 120 1.64 -8.82 -12.26
CA SER A 120 2.05 -8.13 -11.03
C SER A 120 0.87 -7.57 -10.23
N PHE A 121 -0.34 -7.63 -10.78
CA PHE A 121 -1.59 -7.21 -10.13
C PHE A 121 -2.41 -8.43 -9.70
N ALA A 122 -3.25 -8.25 -8.70
CA ALA A 122 -4.11 -9.29 -8.17
C ALA A 122 -5.36 -9.49 -9.06
N HIS A 123 -5.68 -10.73 -9.42
CA HIS A 123 -6.91 -11.10 -10.14
C HIS A 123 -8.02 -11.63 -9.23
N SER A 124 -7.83 -11.54 -7.92
CA SER A 124 -8.85 -11.88 -6.93
C SER A 124 -8.50 -11.22 -5.60
N GLU A 125 -9.45 -11.22 -4.68
CA GLU A 125 -9.20 -10.76 -3.30
C GLU A 125 -8.16 -11.62 -2.59
N GLN A 126 -8.10 -12.92 -2.90
CA GLN A 126 -7.15 -13.87 -2.34
C GLN A 126 -5.72 -13.64 -2.87
N GLU A 127 -5.58 -13.01 -4.03
CA GLU A 127 -4.27 -12.64 -4.57
C GLU A 127 -3.73 -11.33 -3.98
N LEU A 128 -4.57 -10.47 -3.39
CA LEU A 128 -4.10 -9.22 -2.79
C LEU A 128 -3.20 -9.50 -1.58
N VAL A 129 -2.05 -8.85 -1.54
CA VAL A 129 -1.11 -8.95 -0.40
C VAL A 129 -1.32 -7.87 0.66
N ILE A 130 -2.27 -6.97 0.42
CA ILE A 130 -2.66 -5.93 1.39
C ILE A 130 -3.96 -6.33 2.10
N PRO A 131 -4.24 -5.82 3.31
CA PRO A 131 -5.51 -6.09 3.97
C PRO A 131 -6.70 -5.59 3.13
N PHE A 132 -7.61 -6.49 2.79
CA PHE A 132 -8.83 -6.14 2.06
C PHE A 132 -9.91 -5.67 3.05
N ILE A 133 -9.92 -4.37 3.34
CA ILE A 133 -10.80 -3.76 4.35
C ILE A 133 -12.18 -3.37 3.80
N GLU A 134 -12.41 -3.49 2.50
CA GLU A 134 -13.65 -3.08 1.83
C GLU A 134 -14.87 -3.84 2.39
N LYS A 135 -14.75 -5.15 2.58
CA LYS A 135 -15.83 -6.02 3.07
C LYS A 135 -16.06 -5.98 4.58
N LEU A 136 -15.23 -5.25 5.33
CA LEU A 136 -15.42 -5.15 6.78
C LEU A 136 -16.68 -4.33 7.11
N PRO A 137 -17.45 -4.72 8.14
CA PRO A 137 -18.64 -3.98 8.57
C PRO A 137 -18.31 -2.52 8.91
N LYS A 138 -19.01 -1.56 8.30
CA LYS A 138 -18.74 -0.11 8.46
C LYS A 138 -19.33 0.46 9.76
N ASN A 139 -18.91 -0.10 10.89
CA ASN A 139 -19.29 0.36 12.23
C ASN A 139 -18.19 1.23 12.87
N ASN A 140 -18.40 1.66 14.11
CA ASN A 140 -17.42 2.50 14.84
C ASN A 140 -16.01 1.87 14.89
N ILE A 141 -15.92 0.55 15.08
CA ILE A 141 -14.63 -0.17 15.10
C ILE A 141 -13.92 -0.03 13.76
N PHE A 142 -14.65 -0.11 12.65
CA PHE A 142 -14.09 0.08 11.32
C PHE A 142 -13.47 1.46 11.13
N TYR A 143 -14.23 2.52 11.44
CA TYR A 143 -13.76 3.89 11.24
C TYR A 143 -12.59 4.25 12.17
N ILE A 144 -12.58 3.70 13.39
CA ILE A 144 -11.48 3.93 14.33
C ILE A 144 -10.20 3.21 13.86
N TYR A 145 -10.28 1.92 13.48
CA TYR A 145 -9.08 1.08 13.33
C TYR A 145 -8.66 0.74 11.89
N PHE A 146 -9.52 0.96 10.89
CA PHE A 146 -9.26 0.50 9.52
C PHE A 146 -9.38 1.60 8.48
N TYR A 147 -10.31 2.55 8.65
CA TYR A 147 -10.52 3.64 7.70
C TYR A 147 -9.22 4.36 7.36
N LYS A 148 -8.89 4.45 6.06
CA LYS A 148 -7.71 5.10 5.50
C LYS A 148 -6.35 4.61 6.03
N THR A 149 -6.28 3.40 6.58
CA THR A 149 -5.02 2.79 7.06
C THR A 149 -4.26 2.01 5.99
N VAL A 150 -4.92 1.71 4.87
CA VAL A 150 -4.39 0.88 3.78
C VAL A 150 -4.53 1.63 2.46
N TRP A 151 -3.53 1.51 1.57
CA TRP A 151 -3.56 2.06 0.21
C TRP A 151 -4.69 1.45 -0.63
N CYS A 152 -5.33 2.25 -1.47
CA CYS A 152 -6.41 1.77 -2.33
C CYS A 152 -5.90 0.73 -3.35
N PRO A 153 -6.46 -0.50 -3.37
CA PRO A 153 -6.10 -1.52 -4.36
C PRO A 153 -6.73 -1.26 -5.73
N ASN A 154 -7.77 -0.42 -5.82
CA ASN A 154 -8.53 -0.22 -7.04
C ASN A 154 -7.71 0.56 -8.08
N THR A 155 -7.65 0.03 -9.30
CA THR A 155 -6.99 0.70 -10.44
C THR A 155 -7.94 1.54 -11.29
N GLU A 156 -9.24 1.27 -11.20
CA GLU A 156 -10.26 2.03 -11.93
C GLU A 156 -10.59 3.33 -11.19
N GLN A 157 -11.10 4.32 -11.94
CA GLN A 157 -11.58 5.57 -11.37
C GLN A 157 -12.82 5.31 -10.50
N HIS A 158 -12.88 5.97 -9.35
CA HIS A 158 -13.98 5.89 -8.40
C HIS A 158 -13.97 7.12 -7.49
N GLU A 159 -15.07 7.33 -6.77
CA GLU A 159 -15.24 8.46 -5.88
C GLU A 159 -14.32 8.36 -4.65
N ARG A 160 -13.33 9.25 -4.57
CA ARG A 160 -12.27 9.18 -3.54
C ARG A 160 -12.77 9.61 -2.16
N SER A 161 -13.81 10.44 -2.12
CA SER A 161 -14.44 10.89 -0.88
C SER A 161 -15.16 9.74 -0.16
N GLU A 162 -15.71 8.79 -0.91
CA GLU A 162 -16.40 7.61 -0.39
C GLU A 162 -15.46 6.43 -0.14
N CYS A 163 -14.32 6.38 -0.83
CA CYS A 163 -13.36 5.30 -0.69
C CYS A 163 -12.83 5.18 0.75
N VAL A 164 -12.88 3.97 1.33
CA VAL A 164 -12.37 3.73 2.70
C VAL A 164 -10.85 3.57 2.76
N TYR A 165 -10.18 3.45 1.62
CA TYR A 165 -8.73 3.36 1.51
C TYR A 165 -8.10 4.74 1.32
N MET A 166 -6.82 4.84 1.64
CA MET A 166 -6.08 6.08 1.40
C MET A 166 -5.61 6.18 -0.06
N HIS A 167 -5.61 7.42 -0.58
CA HIS A 167 -5.18 7.74 -1.95
C HIS A 167 -3.92 8.60 -2.03
N ASN A 168 -3.58 9.27 -0.94
CA ASN A 168 -2.43 10.15 -0.84
C ASN A 168 -1.98 10.23 0.62
N VAL A 169 -0.84 10.88 0.84
CA VAL A 169 -0.22 11.00 2.17
C VAL A 169 -1.10 11.77 3.16
N GLN A 170 -1.86 12.76 2.70
CA GLN A 170 -2.76 13.55 3.55
C GLN A 170 -4.01 12.76 3.96
N ASP A 171 -4.36 11.74 3.20
CA ASP A 171 -5.43 10.80 3.48
C ASP A 171 -4.99 9.67 4.41
N PHE A 172 -3.67 9.45 4.52
CA PHE A 172 -3.11 8.35 5.30
C PHE A 172 -3.46 8.47 6.79
N ARG A 173 -3.86 7.34 7.38
CA ARG A 173 -3.89 7.16 8.83
C ARG A 173 -2.96 6.02 9.21
N ARG A 174 -2.02 6.26 10.13
CA ARG A 174 -1.23 5.17 10.73
C ARG A 174 -2.16 4.25 11.51
N ASP A 175 -1.88 2.95 11.42
CA ASP A 175 -2.68 1.91 12.05
C ASP A 175 -2.66 2.05 13.59
N PRO A 176 -3.79 2.39 14.24
CA PRO A 176 -3.84 2.57 15.69
C PRO A 176 -3.57 1.28 16.47
N LYS A 177 -3.66 0.11 15.82
CA LYS A 177 -3.32 -1.19 16.43
C LYS A 177 -1.81 -1.38 16.53
N LYS A 178 -1.03 -0.71 15.67
CA LYS A 178 0.44 -0.79 15.63
C LYS A 178 1.09 0.36 16.40
N ILE A 179 0.48 1.54 16.35
CA ILE A 179 1.03 2.76 16.93
C ILE A 179 -0.02 3.41 17.81
N LYS A 180 0.27 3.49 19.12
CA LYS A 180 -0.55 4.25 20.07
C LYS A 180 -0.25 5.74 19.91
N LEU A 181 -1.08 6.43 19.13
CA LEU A 181 -1.03 7.87 18.99
C LEU A 181 -1.66 8.55 20.21
N GLN A 182 -1.16 9.75 20.51
CA GLN A 182 -1.80 10.70 21.40
C GLN A 182 -2.90 11.43 20.62
N ASN A 183 -3.97 11.81 21.31
CA ASN A 183 -5.03 12.64 20.72
C ASN A 183 -4.60 14.13 20.63
N LEU A 184 -3.49 14.38 19.93
CA LEU A 184 -2.86 15.69 19.81
C LEU A 184 -2.29 15.85 18.40
N GLN A 185 -2.59 16.96 17.73
CA GLN A 185 -2.04 17.26 16.41
C GLN A 185 -0.55 17.59 16.47
N CYS A 186 0.22 17.05 15.53
CA CYS A 186 1.64 17.37 15.37
C CYS A 186 1.81 18.76 14.77
N GLN A 187 2.50 19.64 15.49
CA GLN A 187 2.77 21.02 15.04
C GLN A 187 3.77 21.07 13.88
N ASN A 188 4.65 20.08 13.79
CA ASN A 188 5.67 19.98 12.74
C ASN A 188 5.17 19.27 11.47
N TRP A 189 3.90 18.85 11.44
CA TRP A 189 3.32 18.18 10.28
C TRP A 189 2.72 19.20 9.31
N SER A 190 3.27 19.26 8.09
CA SER A 190 2.77 20.11 7.01
C SER A 190 1.38 19.68 6.55
N LYS A 191 0.49 20.66 6.41
CA LYS A 191 -0.88 20.48 5.90
C LYS A 191 -0.98 20.76 4.40
N GLU A 192 0.11 21.20 3.77
CA GLU A 192 0.15 21.57 2.35
C GLU A 192 0.48 20.37 1.47
N ASN A 193 0.53 20.56 0.14
CA ASN A 193 0.56 19.54 -0.91
C ASN A 193 1.76 18.56 -0.84
N ILE A 194 1.78 17.68 0.15
CA ILE A 194 2.79 16.65 0.35
C ILE A 194 2.48 15.42 -0.50
N THR A 195 3.47 14.99 -1.28
CA THR A 195 3.35 13.80 -2.14
C THR A 195 3.98 12.57 -1.50
N LYS A 196 4.98 12.79 -0.64
CA LYS A 196 5.65 11.75 0.15
C LYS A 196 5.55 12.07 1.63
N TYR A 197 5.49 11.03 2.45
CA TYR A 197 5.40 11.18 3.90
C TYR A 197 6.57 11.98 4.50
N ILE A 198 7.77 11.81 3.93
CA ILE A 198 8.98 12.54 4.37
C ILE A 198 8.93 14.04 4.08
N GLU A 199 8.07 14.48 3.14
CA GLU A 199 7.85 15.89 2.83
C GLU A 199 6.94 16.56 3.87
N GLY A 200 6.37 15.79 4.81
CA GLY A 200 5.49 16.27 5.87
C GLY A 200 6.19 17.09 6.96
N GLY A 201 7.51 17.28 6.94
CA GLY A 201 8.23 18.18 7.86
C GLY A 201 8.51 17.62 9.27
N CYS A 202 7.72 16.65 9.74
CA CYS A 202 7.96 16.03 11.04
C CYS A 202 9.22 15.14 11.03
N GLN A 203 10.20 15.48 11.87
CA GLN A 203 11.47 14.73 12.00
C GLN A 203 11.27 13.29 12.51
N ASN A 204 10.24 13.06 13.32
CA ASN A 204 9.93 11.74 13.89
C ASN A 204 9.17 10.83 12.92
N LEU A 205 8.80 11.32 11.72
CA LEU A 205 8.15 10.55 10.67
C LEU A 205 7.03 9.63 11.23
N GLN A 206 7.06 8.34 10.91
CA GLN A 206 6.02 7.40 11.33
C GLN A 206 6.08 7.09 12.84
N GLU A 207 7.23 7.31 13.48
CA GLU A 207 7.45 7.06 14.91
C GLU A 207 6.84 8.14 15.82
N CYS A 208 6.53 9.31 15.24
CA CYS A 208 5.88 10.42 15.94
C CYS A 208 4.63 9.94 16.69
N LYS A 209 4.49 10.29 17.98
CA LYS A 209 3.31 9.90 18.77
C LYS A 209 2.13 10.84 18.61
N GLN A 210 2.30 12.00 17.96
CA GLN A 210 1.23 12.95 17.68
C GLN A 210 0.58 12.65 16.32
N CYS A 211 -0.69 13.03 16.16
CA CYS A 211 -1.46 12.86 14.94
C CYS A 211 -0.90 13.69 13.78
N HIS A 212 -0.71 13.04 12.63
CA HIS A 212 -0.35 13.61 11.34
C HIS A 212 -1.62 13.72 10.50
N GLY A 213 -2.09 14.96 10.31
CA GLY A 213 -3.31 15.25 9.59
C GLY A 213 -4.59 15.07 10.43
N TRP A 214 -5.68 15.66 9.92
CA TRP A 214 -6.96 15.68 10.61
C TRP A 214 -7.58 14.29 10.74
N LYS A 215 -7.35 13.40 9.77
CA LYS A 215 -7.92 12.04 9.80
C LYS A 215 -7.39 11.19 10.96
N GLU A 216 -6.12 11.33 11.33
CA GLU A 216 -5.61 10.64 12.53
C GLU A 216 -6.19 11.22 13.82
N PHE A 217 -6.45 12.53 13.85
CA PHE A 217 -6.98 13.23 15.01
C PHE A 217 -8.50 13.01 15.21
N ASP A 218 -9.30 13.23 14.17
CA ASP A 218 -10.77 13.18 14.26
C ASP A 218 -11.32 11.75 14.32
N TYR A 219 -10.65 10.80 13.67
CA TYR A 219 -10.97 9.38 13.79
C TYR A 219 -10.15 8.67 14.89
N HIS A 220 -9.49 9.44 15.76
CA HIS A 220 -8.72 8.88 16.86
C HIS A 220 -9.62 8.03 17.79
N PRO A 221 -9.13 6.92 18.38
CA PRO A 221 -9.90 6.13 19.36
C PRO A 221 -10.42 6.93 20.56
N LEU A 222 -9.83 8.11 20.84
CA LEU A 222 -10.26 9.04 21.89
C LEU A 222 -11.13 10.21 21.40
N ALA A 223 -11.35 10.36 20.09
CA ALA A 223 -12.05 11.52 19.51
C ALA A 223 -13.30 11.13 18.70
N TYR A 224 -13.23 10.03 17.94
CA TYR A 224 -14.28 9.64 17.02
C TYR A 224 -15.63 9.49 17.73
N LYS A 225 -16.65 10.19 17.22
CA LYS A 225 -18.04 10.21 17.72
C LYS A 225 -18.21 10.65 19.17
N THR A 226 -17.26 11.40 19.73
CA THR A 226 -17.36 11.90 21.12
C THR A 226 -18.02 13.28 21.24
N LYS A 227 -18.07 14.04 20.14
CA LYS A 227 -18.62 15.40 20.05
C LYS A 227 -19.77 15.47 19.05
N PRO A 228 -20.79 16.32 19.30
CA PRO A 228 -21.93 16.46 18.40
C PRO A 228 -21.52 17.14 17.10
N CYS A 229 -22.14 16.74 15.99
CA CYS A 229 -22.08 17.54 14.78
C CYS A 229 -22.98 18.76 14.94
N LEU A 230 -22.44 19.95 14.67
CA LEU A 230 -23.17 21.20 14.78
C LEU A 230 -23.87 21.58 13.46
N ASP A 231 -23.50 20.93 12.36
CA ASP A 231 -24.13 21.13 11.06
C ASP A 231 -25.39 20.25 10.95
N GLN A 232 -26.55 20.90 10.94
CA GLN A 232 -27.86 20.23 10.83
C GLN A 232 -28.09 19.60 9.45
N ASN A 233 -27.36 20.05 8.42
CA ASN A 233 -27.47 19.55 7.05
C ASN A 233 -26.25 18.73 6.63
N CYS A 234 -25.48 18.20 7.58
CA CYS A 234 -24.23 17.49 7.33
C CYS A 234 -24.42 16.35 6.31
N GLN A 235 -23.87 16.51 5.10
CA GLN A 235 -23.88 15.50 4.05
C GLN A 235 -22.64 14.59 4.08
N GLN A 236 -21.79 14.71 5.10
CA GLN A 236 -20.58 13.90 5.19
C GLN A 236 -20.97 12.45 5.52
N LEU A 237 -20.91 11.58 4.50
CA LEU A 237 -21.25 10.16 4.58
C LEU A 237 -20.63 9.46 5.81
N ASN A 238 -19.37 9.82 6.11
CA ASN A 238 -18.59 9.27 7.22
C ASN A 238 -18.24 10.37 8.23
N CYS A 239 -19.21 11.15 8.69
CA CYS A 239 -18.97 12.21 9.68
C CYS A 239 -18.33 11.63 10.95
N TYR A 240 -17.24 12.24 11.41
CA TYR A 240 -16.53 11.80 12.62
C TYR A 240 -17.18 12.32 13.92
N LEU A 241 -18.15 13.23 13.79
CA LEU A 241 -18.98 13.74 14.88
C LEU A 241 -20.29 12.96 14.94
N TYR A 242 -20.93 12.89 16.11
CA TYR A 242 -22.20 12.17 16.26
C TYR A 242 -23.40 13.05 15.89
N HIS A 243 -24.41 12.48 15.23
CA HIS A 243 -25.65 13.21 14.88
C HIS A 243 -26.81 12.94 15.86
N ASN A 244 -26.73 11.88 16.65
CA ASN A 244 -27.74 11.54 17.65
C ASN A 244 -27.11 10.72 18.80
N ASN A 245 -27.88 10.47 19.87
CA ASN A 245 -27.40 9.77 21.05
C ASN A 245 -27.04 8.29 20.79
N ASN A 246 -27.61 7.64 19.78
CA ASN A 246 -27.28 6.25 19.44
C ASN A 246 -25.90 6.15 18.75
N ASP A 247 -25.51 7.21 18.05
CA ASP A 247 -24.21 7.35 17.38
C ASP A 247 -23.13 7.92 18.31
N ARG A 248 -23.53 8.49 19.46
CA ARG A 248 -22.61 9.07 20.45
C ARG A 248 -21.78 7.98 21.11
N ARG A 249 -20.46 8.17 21.08
CA ARG A 249 -19.51 7.31 21.78
C ARG A 249 -19.02 8.00 23.05
N ILE A 250 -19.23 7.35 24.19
CA ILE A 250 -18.75 7.78 25.50
C ILE A 250 -17.46 7.01 25.78
N ILE A 251 -16.43 7.74 26.23
CA ILE A 251 -15.14 7.14 26.57
C ILE A 251 -15.07 7.09 28.09
N SER A 252 -14.94 5.86 28.61
CA SER A 252 -14.71 5.56 30.02
C SER A 252 -13.24 5.67 30.37
#